data_AF-A0A291RYZ7-F1
#
_entry.id   AF-A0A291RYZ7-F1
#
_cell.length_a   1.000
_cell.length_b   1.000
_cell.length_c   1.000
_cell.angle_alpha   90.00
_cell.angle_beta   90.00
_cell.angle_gamma   90.00
#
_symmetry.space_group_name_H-M   'P 1'
#
loop_
_entity.id
_entity.type
_entity.pdbx_description
1 polymer ?
#
loop_
_entity_poly.entity_id
_entity_poly.type
_entity_poly.pdbx_seq_one_letter_code
_entity_poly.pdbx_strand_id
1 'polypeptide(L)'
;MTSANGPAAKVEPKICKYPGCTRHAKPGKGRGAPNEYCHEADPGGGPVHNGPNAWKAKQKTAGDGPAPDATEPAARVSLARASLEVQLEDMRNQFAGMGERLTQLSETLRVSRDDEALAAELKHRQQQADADVAAANLRADDAEAAARAMREDLEDANDAAREAIAESEETAAVARWLVAEAQWRTDRAEAAARAAEQRINEHQAQAEAAIATARREADAKVEQAKSEAAQQIRAASAAADERIAEAEAQAAEADSRRAAAERAAERSDQARQDAVAAAAEVKQTAEDLRQRLDQLRAEHDEQVRALRVDIDELHHTHRAELTRLTAEARADRTQLETSYRSELARVRDEANARVAAAEEALAHARRAPATRARGGGRRRPAV
;
A
#
# COMPACT_ATOMS: atom_id res chain seq x y z
N MET A 1 -29.90 42.30 -56.13
CA MET A 1 -30.52 43.52 -56.71
C MET A 1 -29.43 44.56 -56.91
N THR A 2 -28.82 44.59 -58.09
CA THR A 2 -27.81 45.59 -58.47
C THR A 2 -28.39 46.45 -59.58
N SER A 3 -28.98 47.59 -59.19
CA SER A 3 -29.49 48.60 -60.12
C SER A 3 -28.34 49.34 -60.78
N ALA A 4 -28.35 49.34 -62.11
CA ALA A 4 -27.45 50.10 -62.96
C ALA A 4 -27.78 51.60 -62.90
N ASN A 5 -26.78 52.44 -62.59
CA ASN A 5 -26.83 53.89 -62.82
C ASN A 5 -26.39 54.17 -64.26
N GLY A 6 -27.29 54.75 -65.07
CA GLY A 6 -26.98 55.23 -66.42
C GLY A 6 -26.14 56.52 -66.42
N PRO A 7 -25.40 56.82 -67.51
CA PRO A 7 -24.51 57.98 -67.59
C PRO A 7 -25.26 59.30 -67.74
N ALA A 8 -24.88 60.31 -66.94
CA ALA A 8 -25.39 61.67 -67.01
C ALA A 8 -24.95 62.38 -68.30
N ALA A 9 -25.90 62.87 -69.10
CA ALA A 9 -25.66 63.67 -70.29
C ALA A 9 -24.98 65.01 -69.93
N LYS A 10 -23.83 65.31 -70.54
CA LYS A 10 -23.14 66.61 -70.43
C LYS A 10 -23.92 67.65 -71.25
N VAL A 11 -24.59 68.58 -70.58
CA VAL A 11 -25.27 69.73 -71.21
C VAL A 11 -24.23 70.81 -71.53
N GLU A 12 -24.10 71.21 -72.80
CA GLU A 12 -23.23 72.31 -73.22
C GLU A 12 -23.65 73.64 -72.55
N PRO A 13 -22.71 74.43 -72.01
CA PRO A 13 -23.04 75.66 -71.28
C PRO A 13 -23.55 76.74 -72.25
N LYS A 14 -24.80 77.19 -72.04
CA LYS A 14 -25.43 78.29 -72.80
C LYS A 14 -24.78 79.65 -72.45
N ILE A 15 -24.62 80.54 -73.42
CA ILE A 15 -24.13 81.93 -73.21
C ILE A 15 -25.21 82.76 -72.49
N CYS A 16 -24.80 83.70 -71.63
CA CYS A 16 -25.68 84.60 -70.89
C CYS A 16 -26.55 85.46 -71.81
N LYS A 17 -27.86 85.51 -71.57
CA LYS A 17 -28.83 86.31 -72.37
C LYS A 17 -28.84 87.82 -72.06
N TYR A 18 -27.95 88.34 -71.19
CA TYR A 18 -27.90 89.77 -70.89
C TYR A 18 -27.30 90.54 -72.10
N PRO A 19 -27.91 91.66 -72.56
CA PRO A 19 -27.42 92.39 -73.73
C PRO A 19 -25.94 92.76 -73.61
N GLY A 20 -25.11 92.32 -74.56
CA GLY A 20 -23.66 92.61 -74.59
C GLY A 20 -22.77 91.68 -73.75
N CYS A 21 -23.33 90.71 -73.02
CA CYS A 21 -22.54 89.74 -72.24
C CYS A 21 -22.18 88.49 -73.06
N THR A 22 -20.90 88.11 -73.09
CA THR A 22 -20.40 86.89 -73.75
C THR A 22 -20.04 85.76 -72.77
N ARG A 23 -20.30 85.94 -71.47
CA ARG A 23 -19.99 84.93 -70.44
C ARG A 23 -20.98 83.76 -70.47
N HIS A 24 -20.55 82.58 -70.06
CA HIS A 24 -21.42 81.41 -69.91
C HIS A 24 -22.41 81.59 -68.75
N ALA A 25 -23.64 81.12 -68.92
CA ALA A 25 -24.64 81.11 -67.86
C ALA A 25 -24.24 80.13 -66.76
N LYS A 26 -24.51 80.48 -65.50
CA LYS A 26 -24.05 79.70 -64.35
C LYS A 26 -24.91 78.42 -64.21
N PRO A 27 -24.32 77.21 -64.18
CA PRO A 27 -25.10 75.98 -64.01
C PRO A 27 -25.88 76.01 -62.68
N GLY A 28 -27.18 75.74 -62.75
CA GLY A 28 -28.07 75.76 -61.59
C GLY A 28 -27.73 74.62 -60.61
N LYS A 29 -27.76 74.89 -59.30
CA LYS A 29 -27.46 73.91 -58.24
C LYS A 29 -28.65 72.99 -57.86
N GLY A 30 -29.61 72.76 -58.75
CA GLY A 30 -30.81 71.95 -58.44
C GLY A 30 -31.42 71.25 -59.65
N ARG A 31 -32.40 70.36 -59.42
CA ARG A 31 -33.18 69.64 -60.46
C ARG A 31 -34.19 70.53 -61.21
N GLY A 32 -33.87 71.81 -61.38
CA GLY A 32 -34.71 72.81 -62.04
C GLY A 32 -34.19 73.16 -63.44
N ALA A 33 -34.95 73.98 -64.18
CA ALA A 33 -34.54 74.48 -65.48
C ALA A 33 -33.18 75.22 -65.38
N PRO A 34 -32.25 75.04 -66.35
CA PRO A 34 -30.95 75.71 -66.33
C PRO A 34 -31.08 77.24 -66.29
N ASN A 35 -30.27 77.92 -65.47
CA ASN A 35 -30.25 79.37 -65.40
C ASN A 35 -29.81 79.99 -66.75
N GLU A 36 -30.45 81.09 -67.16
CA GLU A 36 -30.17 81.76 -68.44
C GLU A 36 -29.14 82.91 -68.34
N TYR A 37 -28.68 83.27 -67.14
CA TYR A 37 -27.79 84.41 -66.89
C TYR A 37 -26.56 84.02 -66.05
N CYS A 38 -25.46 84.79 -66.15
CA CYS A 38 -24.22 84.50 -65.42
C CYS A 38 -24.27 84.94 -63.93
N HIS A 39 -25.21 85.82 -63.55
CA HIS A 39 -25.32 86.38 -62.20
C HIS A 39 -24.07 87.10 -61.69
N GLU A 40 -23.23 87.59 -62.60
CA GLU A 40 -22.08 88.44 -62.30
C GLU A 40 -22.36 89.87 -62.76
N ALA A 41 -21.70 90.83 -62.12
CA ALA A 41 -21.65 92.22 -62.58
C ALA A 41 -20.58 92.38 -63.68
N ASP A 42 -20.74 93.43 -64.49
CA ASP A 42 -19.71 93.84 -65.45
C ASP A 42 -18.44 94.33 -64.74
N PRO A 43 -17.24 94.22 -65.36
CA PRO A 43 -15.96 94.57 -64.74
C PRO A 43 -15.85 96.04 -64.30
N GLY A 44 -16.70 96.93 -64.84
CA GLY A 44 -16.78 98.34 -64.50
C GLY A 44 -17.81 98.70 -63.40
N GLY A 45 -18.38 97.71 -62.71
CA GLY A 45 -19.36 97.95 -61.63
C GLY A 45 -20.81 98.08 -62.09
N GLY A 46 -21.20 97.37 -63.15
CA GLY A 46 -22.57 97.37 -63.69
C GLY A 46 -23.59 96.52 -62.90
N PRO A 47 -24.89 96.61 -63.22
CA PRO A 47 -25.93 95.78 -62.61
C PRO A 47 -25.66 94.29 -62.82
N VAL A 48 -25.96 93.45 -61.82
CA VAL A 48 -25.81 92.00 -61.93
C VAL A 48 -26.69 91.45 -63.07
N HIS A 49 -26.12 90.56 -63.90
CA HIS A 49 -26.84 89.96 -65.02
C HIS A 49 -27.91 88.97 -64.53
N ASN A 50 -29.16 89.43 -64.53
CA ASN A 50 -30.36 88.65 -64.21
C ASN A 50 -31.55 89.12 -65.08
N GLY A 51 -32.64 88.35 -65.09
CA GLY A 51 -33.84 88.66 -65.90
C GLY A 51 -34.40 90.08 -65.68
N PRO A 52 -34.62 90.54 -64.44
CA PRO A 52 -35.11 91.89 -64.17
C PRO A 52 -34.22 93.01 -64.72
N ASN A 53 -32.89 92.87 -64.60
CA ASN A 53 -31.95 93.87 -65.12
C ASN A 53 -31.81 93.79 -66.65
N ALA A 54 -31.95 92.61 -67.25
CA ALA A 54 -31.94 92.43 -68.70
C ALA A 54 -33.16 93.10 -69.37
N TRP A 55 -34.34 93.02 -68.73
CA TRP A 55 -35.54 93.70 -69.20
C TRP A 55 -35.42 95.23 -69.12
N LYS A 56 -34.89 95.77 -68.00
CA LYS A 56 -34.60 97.21 -67.86
C LYS A 56 -33.58 97.71 -68.88
N ALA A 57 -32.52 96.93 -69.15
CA ALA A 57 -31.53 97.26 -70.17
C ALA A 57 -32.15 97.32 -71.58
N LYS A 58 -33.05 96.40 -71.91
CA LYS A 58 -33.77 96.39 -73.20
C LYS A 58 -34.74 97.57 -73.37
N GLN A 59 -35.43 98.00 -72.30
CA GLN A 59 -36.29 99.19 -72.38
C GLN A 59 -35.49 100.48 -72.59
N LYS A 60 -34.29 100.58 -72.00
CA LYS A 60 -33.43 101.77 -72.16
C LYS A 60 -32.88 101.93 -73.59
N THR A 61 -32.78 100.84 -74.35
CA THR A 61 -32.37 100.85 -75.77
C THR A 61 -33.53 101.00 -76.76
N ALA A 62 -34.80 100.94 -76.32
CA ALA A 62 -35.98 101.00 -77.18
C ALA A 62 -36.75 102.34 -77.11
N GLY A 63 -36.16 103.37 -76.49
CA GLY A 63 -36.78 104.68 -76.24
C GLY A 63 -36.45 105.80 -77.24
N ASP A 64 -35.73 105.52 -78.34
CA ASP A 64 -35.38 106.50 -79.38
C ASP A 64 -36.06 106.15 -80.72
N GLY A 65 -37.11 106.89 -81.08
CA GLY A 65 -37.78 106.79 -82.38
C GLY A 65 -39.00 107.71 -82.49
N PRO A 66 -39.07 108.65 -83.47
CA PRO A 66 -39.80 109.91 -83.32
C PRO A 66 -41.21 109.93 -83.96
N ALA A 67 -42.11 110.73 -83.38
CA ALA A 67 -43.36 111.18 -83.98
C ALA A 67 -43.14 112.49 -84.79
N PRO A 68 -43.71 112.62 -85.99
CA PRO A 68 -44.00 113.91 -86.63
C PRO A 68 -45.52 114.09 -86.66
N ASP A 69 -46.15 114.98 -85.89
CA ASP A 69 -46.06 116.44 -85.81
C ASP A 69 -46.61 117.17 -87.05
N ALA A 70 -47.55 118.06 -86.74
CA ALA A 70 -48.44 118.78 -87.62
C ALA A 70 -48.12 120.26 -87.50
N THR A 71 -47.90 120.96 -88.62
CA THR A 71 -47.92 122.43 -88.85
C THR A 71 -47.26 122.67 -90.23
N GLU A 72 -47.58 123.63 -91.10
CA GLU A 72 -48.21 124.96 -91.01
C GLU A 72 -48.62 125.44 -92.45
N PRO A 73 -49.33 126.59 -92.58
CA PRO A 73 -49.98 127.06 -93.80
C PRO A 73 -49.18 128.14 -94.56
N ALA A 74 -49.43 128.28 -95.87
CA ALA A 74 -49.61 129.55 -96.61
C ALA A 74 -49.29 129.41 -98.12
N ALA A 75 -50.33 129.29 -98.95
CA ALA A 75 -50.40 129.86 -100.31
C ALA A 75 -51.79 129.56 -100.91
N ARG A 76 -52.73 130.49 -100.72
CA ARG A 76 -54.12 130.35 -101.13
C ARG A 76 -54.33 130.80 -102.58
N VAL A 77 -55.35 130.16 -103.19
CA VAL A 77 -56.14 130.60 -104.36
C VAL A 77 -55.53 130.33 -105.74
N SER A 78 -55.22 129.06 -106.00
CA SER A 78 -55.32 128.44 -107.35
C SER A 78 -55.47 126.91 -107.29
N LEU A 79 -55.28 126.29 -106.11
CA LEU A 79 -55.54 124.87 -105.80
C LEU A 79 -56.97 124.52 -105.34
N ALA A 80 -57.85 125.52 -105.13
CA ALA A 80 -59.20 125.32 -104.57
C ALA A 80 -60.23 124.71 -105.54
N ARG A 81 -59.95 124.68 -106.85
CA ARG A 81 -60.81 124.00 -107.83
C ARG A 81 -60.41 122.53 -108.03
N ALA A 82 -59.12 122.22 -108.01
CA ALA A 82 -58.63 120.85 -108.05
C ALA A 82 -58.94 120.10 -106.74
N SER A 83 -58.94 120.76 -105.58
CA SER A 83 -59.30 120.11 -104.31
C SER A 83 -60.80 119.85 -104.15
N LEU A 84 -61.67 120.57 -104.87
CA LEU A 84 -63.13 120.35 -104.79
C LEU A 84 -63.55 119.11 -105.59
N GLU A 85 -62.95 118.86 -106.75
CA GLU A 85 -63.12 117.60 -107.50
C GLU A 85 -62.59 116.41 -106.69
N VAL A 86 -61.43 116.56 -106.06
CA VAL A 86 -60.88 115.54 -105.15
C VAL A 86 -61.79 115.35 -103.92
N GLN A 87 -62.36 116.40 -103.34
CA GLN A 87 -63.30 116.29 -102.21
C GLN A 87 -64.64 115.65 -102.61
N LEU A 88 -65.15 115.90 -103.81
CA LEU A 88 -66.39 115.29 -104.28
C LEU A 88 -66.20 113.82 -104.66
N GLU A 89 -65.07 113.46 -105.27
CA GLU A 89 -64.71 112.04 -105.51
C GLU A 89 -64.46 111.31 -104.18
N ASP A 90 -63.80 111.96 -103.21
CA ASP A 90 -63.58 111.43 -101.86
C ASP A 90 -64.91 111.25 -101.09
N MET A 91 -65.82 112.23 -101.12
CA MET A 91 -67.16 112.05 -100.54
C MET A 91 -67.92 110.92 -101.22
N ARG A 92 -67.81 110.77 -102.54
CA ARG A 92 -68.46 109.67 -103.28
C ARG A 92 -67.87 108.31 -102.90
N ASN A 93 -66.55 108.23 -102.72
CA ASN A 93 -65.86 107.05 -102.21
C ASN A 93 -66.20 106.75 -100.74
N GLN A 94 -66.39 107.78 -99.91
CA GLN A 94 -66.84 107.64 -98.52
C GLN A 94 -68.28 107.13 -98.45
N PHE A 95 -69.18 107.60 -99.30
CA PHE A 95 -70.55 107.06 -99.39
C PHE A 95 -70.58 105.63 -99.93
N ALA A 96 -69.74 105.32 -100.93
CA ALA A 96 -69.57 103.94 -101.40
C ALA A 96 -69.04 103.03 -100.28
N GLY A 97 -68.02 103.48 -99.54
CA GLY A 97 -67.46 102.76 -98.40
C GLY A 97 -68.42 102.67 -97.21
N MET A 98 -69.30 103.64 -97.00
CA MET A 98 -70.33 103.57 -95.96
C MET A 98 -71.45 102.61 -96.36
N GLY A 99 -71.81 102.57 -97.65
CA GLY A 99 -72.68 101.54 -98.22
C GLY A 99 -72.08 100.14 -98.06
N GLU A 100 -70.79 99.97 -98.31
CA GLU A 100 -70.07 98.71 -98.11
C GLU A 100 -70.01 98.31 -96.63
N ARG A 101 -69.73 99.25 -95.71
CA ARG A 101 -69.76 98.98 -94.26
C ARG A 101 -71.15 98.64 -93.74
N LEU A 102 -72.20 99.31 -94.21
CA LEU A 102 -73.58 98.98 -93.85
C LEU A 102 -73.99 97.61 -94.41
N THR A 103 -73.53 97.29 -95.62
CA THR A 103 -73.71 95.95 -96.21
C THR A 103 -72.98 94.91 -95.37
N GLN A 104 -71.73 95.16 -94.98
CA GLN A 104 -70.92 94.29 -94.13
C GLN A 104 -71.51 94.14 -92.72
N LEU A 105 -72.06 95.21 -92.14
CA LEU A 105 -72.79 95.17 -90.86
C LEU A 105 -74.08 94.35 -90.99
N SER A 106 -74.81 94.50 -92.11
CA SER A 106 -76.01 93.72 -92.38
C SER A 106 -75.70 92.23 -92.58
N GLU A 107 -74.58 91.92 -93.24
CA GLU A 107 -74.06 90.56 -93.42
C GLU A 107 -73.64 89.97 -92.06
N THR A 108 -72.94 90.75 -91.23
CA THR A 108 -72.54 90.34 -89.87
C THR A 108 -73.76 90.13 -88.98
N LEU A 109 -74.78 90.99 -89.07
CA LEU A 109 -76.04 90.83 -88.34
C LEU A 109 -76.85 89.65 -88.86
N ARG A 110 -76.75 89.33 -90.14
CA ARG A 110 -77.40 88.15 -90.75
C ARG A 110 -76.72 86.86 -90.30
N VAL A 111 -75.39 86.85 -90.22
CA VAL A 111 -74.60 85.74 -89.65
C VAL A 111 -74.85 85.61 -88.14
N SER A 112 -75.01 86.72 -87.41
CA SER A 112 -75.30 86.68 -85.96
C SER A 112 -76.77 86.38 -85.62
N ARG A 113 -77.70 86.55 -86.57
CA ARG A 113 -79.12 86.16 -86.48
C ARG A 113 -79.41 84.84 -87.19
N ASP A 114 -78.38 84.15 -87.65
CA ASP A 114 -78.53 82.78 -88.11
C ASP A 114 -78.68 81.87 -86.88
N ASP A 115 -79.90 81.89 -86.33
CA ASP A 115 -80.30 81.07 -85.18
C ASP A 115 -80.09 79.58 -85.47
N GLU A 116 -80.11 79.17 -86.75
CA GLU A 116 -79.79 77.80 -87.18
C GLU A 116 -78.28 77.50 -87.08
N ALA A 117 -77.41 78.42 -87.50
CA ALA A 117 -75.97 78.29 -87.34
C ALA A 117 -75.55 78.28 -85.86
N LEU A 118 -76.15 79.13 -85.02
CA LEU A 118 -75.91 79.13 -83.57
C LEU A 118 -76.40 77.83 -82.92
N ALA A 119 -77.58 77.32 -83.31
CA ALA A 119 -78.08 76.04 -82.84
C ALA A 119 -77.19 74.87 -83.28
N ALA A 120 -76.62 74.91 -84.49
CA ALA A 120 -75.68 73.92 -84.97
C ALA A 120 -74.34 73.97 -84.19
N GLU A 121 -73.80 75.15 -83.90
CA GLU A 121 -72.60 75.30 -83.07
C GLU A 121 -72.85 74.84 -81.63
N LEU A 122 -73.96 75.24 -81.01
CA LEU A 122 -74.33 74.78 -79.66
C LEU A 122 -74.50 73.27 -79.63
N LYS A 123 -75.15 72.67 -80.63
CA LYS A 123 -75.26 71.21 -80.75
C LYS A 123 -73.90 70.55 -80.92
N HIS A 124 -73.00 71.13 -81.71
CA HIS A 124 -71.64 70.63 -81.87
C HIS A 124 -70.84 70.73 -80.56
N ARG A 125 -70.94 71.84 -79.83
CA ARG A 125 -70.31 72.05 -78.52
C ARG A 125 -70.87 71.10 -77.46
N GLN A 126 -72.19 70.88 -77.47
CA GLN A 126 -72.84 69.91 -76.59
C GLN A 126 -72.33 68.49 -76.90
N GLN A 127 -72.30 68.10 -78.17
CA GLN A 127 -71.75 66.80 -78.59
C GLN A 127 -70.27 66.64 -78.21
N GLN A 128 -69.47 67.70 -78.36
CA GLN A 128 -68.08 67.70 -77.93
C GLN A 128 -67.94 67.60 -76.41
N ALA A 129 -68.75 68.34 -75.65
CA ALA A 129 -68.76 68.27 -74.19
C ALA A 129 -69.21 66.88 -73.69
N ASP A 130 -70.24 66.30 -74.30
CA ASP A 130 -70.71 64.94 -74.01
C ASP A 130 -69.60 63.91 -74.32
N ALA A 131 -68.87 64.08 -75.43
CA ALA A 131 -67.73 63.23 -75.78
C ALA A 131 -66.55 63.39 -74.79
N ASP A 132 -66.24 64.62 -74.36
CA ASP A 132 -65.19 64.91 -73.39
C ASP A 132 -65.53 64.33 -72.00
N VAL A 133 -66.79 64.44 -71.57
CA VAL A 133 -67.30 63.83 -70.33
C VAL A 133 -67.25 62.31 -70.44
N ALA A 134 -67.69 61.72 -71.55
CA ALA A 134 -67.60 60.28 -71.76
C ALA A 134 -66.14 59.77 -71.73
N ALA A 135 -65.21 60.49 -72.37
CA ALA A 135 -63.79 60.17 -72.34
C ALA A 135 -63.17 60.36 -70.94
N ALA A 136 -63.64 61.34 -70.17
CA ALA A 136 -63.20 61.55 -68.79
C ALA A 136 -63.71 60.46 -67.85
N ASN A 137 -64.97 60.05 -68.00
CA ASN A 137 -65.55 58.95 -67.24
C ASN A 137 -64.84 57.63 -67.55
N LEU A 138 -64.58 57.32 -68.82
CA LEU A 138 -63.80 56.12 -69.19
C LEU A 138 -62.41 56.12 -68.55
N ARG A 139 -61.70 57.26 -68.59
CA ARG A 139 -60.40 57.41 -67.91
C ARG A 139 -60.50 57.25 -66.40
N ALA A 140 -61.58 57.72 -65.78
CA ALA A 140 -61.82 57.54 -64.35
C ALA A 140 -62.09 56.07 -64.02
N ASP A 141 -62.94 55.39 -64.79
CA ASP A 141 -63.26 53.97 -64.62
C ASP A 141 -62.00 53.08 -64.79
N ASP A 142 -61.17 53.35 -65.80
CA ASP A 142 -59.89 52.66 -66.02
C ASP A 142 -58.92 52.89 -64.85
N ALA A 143 -58.82 54.14 -64.35
CA ALA A 143 -57.98 54.47 -63.22
C ALA A 143 -58.46 53.80 -61.92
N GLU A 144 -59.78 53.73 -61.70
CA GLU A 144 -60.37 53.02 -60.56
C GLU A 144 -60.15 51.51 -60.67
N ALA A 145 -60.29 50.93 -61.86
CA ALA A 145 -60.01 49.52 -62.10
C ALA A 145 -58.54 49.19 -61.83
N ALA A 146 -57.61 50.02 -62.32
CA ALA A 146 -56.19 49.88 -62.04
C ALA A 146 -55.87 50.04 -60.54
N ALA A 147 -56.51 50.99 -59.85
CA ALA A 147 -56.35 51.18 -58.41
C ALA A 147 -56.98 50.05 -57.57
N ARG A 148 -58.01 49.36 -58.08
CA ARG A 148 -58.54 48.13 -57.46
C ARG A 148 -57.55 46.97 -57.63
N ALA A 149 -57.06 46.73 -58.85
CA ALA A 149 -56.08 45.68 -59.12
C ALA A 149 -54.80 45.86 -58.29
N MET A 150 -54.25 47.08 -58.21
CA MET A 150 -53.06 47.37 -57.40
C MET A 150 -53.28 47.17 -55.88
N ARG A 151 -54.53 47.33 -55.40
CA ARG A 151 -54.85 47.06 -53.99
C ARG A 151 -54.95 45.56 -53.72
N GLU A 152 -55.56 44.81 -54.64
CA GLU A 152 -55.62 43.35 -54.59
C GLU A 152 -54.21 42.75 -54.63
N ASP A 153 -53.36 43.17 -55.58
CA ASP A 153 -51.95 42.74 -55.66
C ASP A 153 -51.16 43.05 -54.37
N LEU A 154 -51.44 44.20 -53.73
CA LEU A 154 -50.81 44.58 -52.46
C LEU A 154 -51.31 43.73 -51.30
N GLU A 155 -52.60 43.39 -51.27
CA GLU A 155 -53.20 42.51 -50.26
C GLU A 155 -52.62 41.09 -50.38
N ASP A 156 -52.59 40.54 -51.60
CA ASP A 156 -51.97 39.24 -51.90
C ASP A 156 -50.48 39.21 -51.51
N ALA A 157 -49.73 40.27 -51.84
CA ALA A 157 -48.32 40.38 -51.46
C ALA A 157 -48.12 40.48 -49.94
N ASN A 158 -49.01 41.16 -49.23
CA ASN A 158 -48.97 41.26 -47.77
C ASN A 158 -49.33 39.92 -47.11
N ASP A 159 -50.30 39.19 -47.64
CA ASP A 159 -50.69 37.88 -47.14
C ASP A 159 -49.60 36.84 -47.39
N ALA A 160 -48.99 36.82 -48.59
CA ALA A 160 -47.81 36.00 -48.86
C ALA A 160 -46.62 36.34 -47.94
N ALA A 161 -46.41 37.62 -47.62
CA ALA A 161 -45.37 38.03 -46.67
C ALA A 161 -45.68 37.56 -45.24
N ARG A 162 -46.94 37.60 -44.80
CA ARG A 162 -47.37 37.08 -43.49
C ARG A 162 -47.18 35.57 -43.41
N GLU A 163 -47.56 34.82 -44.44
CA GLU A 163 -47.36 33.37 -44.52
C GLU A 163 -45.86 33.01 -44.46
N ALA A 164 -45.02 33.70 -45.21
CA ALA A 164 -43.58 33.48 -45.18
C ALA A 164 -42.95 33.78 -43.82
N ILE A 165 -43.43 34.82 -43.12
CA ILE A 165 -43.00 35.11 -41.73
C ILE A 165 -43.45 33.99 -40.80
N ALA A 166 -44.70 33.53 -40.90
CA ALA A 166 -45.22 32.44 -40.06
C ALA A 166 -44.43 31.13 -40.25
N GLU A 167 -44.12 30.74 -41.49
CA GLU A 167 -43.30 29.56 -41.79
C GLU A 167 -41.86 29.71 -41.26
N SER A 168 -41.28 30.92 -41.36
CA SER A 168 -39.96 31.22 -40.82
C SER A 168 -39.94 31.13 -39.29
N GLU A 169 -40.98 31.62 -38.61
CA GLU A 169 -41.12 31.56 -37.15
C GLU A 169 -41.31 30.11 -36.66
N GLU A 170 -42.11 29.29 -37.37
CA GLU A 170 -42.28 27.87 -37.07
C GLU A 170 -40.95 27.12 -37.24
N THR A 171 -40.26 27.32 -38.36
CA THR A 171 -38.94 26.71 -38.61
C THR A 171 -37.94 27.13 -37.53
N ALA A 172 -37.93 28.40 -37.14
CA ALA A 172 -37.07 28.90 -36.07
C ALA A 172 -37.44 28.29 -34.70
N ALA A 173 -38.72 28.05 -34.43
CA ALA A 173 -39.18 27.38 -33.21
C ALA A 173 -38.71 25.92 -33.15
N VAL A 174 -38.86 25.17 -34.24
CA VAL A 174 -38.36 23.79 -34.35
C VAL A 174 -36.84 23.75 -34.20
N ALA A 175 -36.11 24.67 -34.84
CA ALA A 175 -34.65 24.76 -34.70
C ALA A 175 -34.22 25.03 -33.25
N ARG A 176 -34.88 25.97 -32.56
CA ARG A 176 -34.62 26.23 -31.13
C ARG A 176 -34.89 25.00 -30.26
N TRP A 177 -35.98 24.28 -30.53
CA TRP A 177 -36.31 23.05 -29.80
C TRP A 177 -35.27 21.95 -30.02
N LEU A 178 -34.83 21.72 -31.26
CA LEU A 178 -33.78 20.74 -31.58
C LEU A 178 -32.46 21.06 -30.89
N VAL A 179 -32.06 22.34 -30.84
CA VAL A 179 -30.85 22.77 -30.12
C VAL A 179 -30.99 22.53 -28.62
N ALA A 180 -32.13 22.86 -28.02
CA ALA A 180 -32.38 22.63 -26.60
C ALA A 180 -32.38 21.13 -26.24
N GLU A 181 -33.02 20.29 -27.07
CA GLU A 181 -33.01 18.83 -26.90
C GLU A 181 -31.61 18.24 -27.04
N ALA A 182 -30.80 18.72 -28.00
CA ALA A 182 -29.41 18.30 -28.16
C ALA A 182 -28.55 18.70 -26.96
N GLN A 183 -28.71 19.93 -26.45
CA GLN A 183 -28.03 20.40 -25.23
C GLN A 183 -28.40 19.54 -24.01
N TRP A 184 -29.70 19.27 -23.80
CA TRP A 184 -30.16 18.42 -22.72
C TRP A 184 -29.57 17.00 -22.80
N ARG A 185 -29.48 16.42 -24.00
CA ARG A 185 -28.84 15.10 -24.21
C ARG A 185 -27.35 15.12 -23.88
N THR A 186 -26.64 16.18 -24.28
CA THR A 186 -25.22 16.37 -23.94
C THR A 186 -25.04 16.50 -22.44
N ASP A 187 -25.79 17.37 -21.77
CA ASP A 187 -25.73 17.56 -20.31
C ASP A 187 -25.99 16.26 -19.56
N ARG A 188 -26.99 15.49 -20.03
CA ARG A 188 -27.32 14.18 -19.46
C ARG A 188 -26.20 13.16 -19.69
N ALA A 189 -25.58 13.13 -20.87
CA ALA A 189 -24.47 12.24 -21.18
C ALA A 189 -23.24 12.59 -20.33
N GLU A 190 -22.91 13.88 -20.18
CA GLU A 190 -21.82 14.32 -19.31
C GLU A 190 -22.08 14.01 -17.84
N ALA A 191 -23.30 14.22 -17.35
CA ALA A 191 -23.66 13.84 -15.97
C ALA A 191 -23.52 12.33 -15.75
N ALA A 192 -23.95 11.51 -16.72
CA ALA A 192 -23.77 10.07 -16.68
C ALA A 192 -22.28 9.65 -16.72
N ALA A 193 -21.45 10.34 -17.52
CA ALA A 193 -20.01 10.12 -17.59
C ALA A 193 -19.33 10.46 -16.26
N ARG A 194 -19.61 11.62 -15.66
CA ARG A 194 -19.10 12.02 -14.34
C ARG A 194 -19.50 11.01 -13.25
N ALA A 195 -20.75 10.55 -13.27
CA ALA A 195 -21.21 9.52 -12.33
C ALA A 195 -20.52 8.17 -12.55
N ALA A 196 -20.17 7.81 -13.78
CA ALA A 196 -19.41 6.60 -14.09
C ALA A 196 -17.96 6.69 -13.61
N GLU A 197 -17.30 7.83 -13.86
CA GLU A 197 -15.95 8.11 -13.36
C GLU A 197 -15.89 8.06 -11.83
N GLN A 198 -16.88 8.67 -11.15
CA GLN A 198 -16.98 8.61 -9.69
C GLN A 198 -17.07 7.16 -9.19
N ARG A 199 -17.93 6.33 -9.80
CA ARG A 199 -18.03 4.90 -9.43
C ARG A 199 -16.72 4.15 -9.66
N ILE A 200 -16.01 4.43 -10.75
CA ILE A 200 -14.69 3.83 -11.03
C ILE A 200 -13.70 4.21 -9.93
N ASN A 201 -13.61 5.49 -9.58
CA ASN A 201 -12.72 5.99 -8.52
C ASN A 201 -13.08 5.39 -7.15
N GLU A 202 -14.36 5.28 -6.82
CA GLU A 202 -14.84 4.63 -5.59
C GLU A 202 -14.45 3.14 -5.55
N HIS A 203 -14.64 2.41 -6.64
CA HIS A 203 -14.23 0.99 -6.72
C HIS A 203 -12.71 0.82 -6.65
N GLN A 204 -11.93 1.72 -7.26
CA GLN A 204 -10.46 1.71 -7.16
C GLN A 204 -10.02 1.95 -5.72
N ALA A 205 -10.56 2.97 -5.05
CA ALA A 205 -10.25 3.25 -3.64
C ALA A 205 -10.64 2.07 -2.72
N GLN A 206 -11.79 1.44 -2.96
CA GLN A 206 -12.21 0.24 -2.22
C GLN A 206 -11.26 -0.94 -2.46
N ALA A 207 -10.84 -1.18 -3.70
CA ALA A 207 -9.90 -2.23 -4.05
C ALA A 207 -8.52 -2.01 -3.41
N GLU A 208 -8.00 -0.78 -3.45
CA GLU A 208 -6.74 -0.41 -2.78
C GLU A 208 -6.81 -0.60 -1.27
N ALA A 209 -7.92 -0.19 -0.64
CA ALA A 209 -8.15 -0.40 0.79
C ALA A 209 -8.24 -1.89 1.16
N ALA A 210 -8.91 -2.70 0.32
CA ALA A 210 -8.99 -4.15 0.49
C ALA A 210 -7.62 -4.82 0.36
N ILE A 211 -6.81 -4.43 -0.65
CA ILE A 211 -5.43 -4.92 -0.84
C ILE A 211 -4.56 -4.54 0.36
N ALA A 212 -4.63 -3.29 0.82
CA ALA A 212 -3.87 -2.83 1.98
C ALA A 212 -4.24 -3.62 3.26
N THR A 213 -5.52 -3.93 3.44
CA THR A 213 -6.00 -4.74 4.57
C THR A 213 -5.54 -6.19 4.46
N ALA A 214 -5.68 -6.81 3.28
CA ALA A 214 -5.20 -8.17 3.04
C ALA A 214 -3.68 -8.29 3.26
N ARG A 215 -2.89 -7.29 2.87
CA ARG A 215 -1.44 -7.25 3.14
C ARG A 215 -1.15 -7.20 4.64
N ARG A 216 -1.80 -6.31 5.39
CA ARG A 216 -1.63 -6.24 6.85
C ARG A 216 -1.99 -7.55 7.55
N GLU A 217 -3.08 -8.19 7.12
CA GLU A 217 -3.49 -9.49 7.66
C GLU A 217 -2.50 -10.60 7.31
N ALA A 218 -1.97 -10.61 6.08
CA ALA A 218 -0.94 -11.55 5.66
C ALA A 218 0.35 -11.36 6.47
N ASP A 219 0.81 -10.12 6.64
CA ASP A 219 2.00 -9.80 7.45
C ASP A 219 1.81 -10.22 8.91
N ALA A 220 0.63 -9.98 9.49
CA ALA A 220 0.30 -10.41 10.85
C ALA A 220 0.31 -11.95 10.99
N LYS A 221 -0.25 -12.68 10.01
CA LYS A 221 -0.22 -14.15 10.00
C LYS A 221 1.20 -14.70 9.85
N VAL A 222 2.03 -14.07 9.01
CA VAL A 222 3.45 -14.45 8.86
C VAL A 222 4.20 -14.23 10.17
N GLU A 223 3.99 -13.10 10.84
CA GLU A 223 4.67 -12.81 12.10
C GLU A 223 4.20 -13.74 13.23
N GLN A 224 2.89 -14.04 13.29
CA GLN A 224 2.35 -15.05 14.19
C GLN A 224 2.99 -16.42 13.94
N ALA A 225 3.03 -16.88 12.68
CA ALA A 225 3.63 -18.16 12.32
C ALA A 225 5.13 -18.23 12.67
N LYS A 226 5.87 -17.13 12.48
CA LYS A 226 7.29 -17.03 12.91
C LYS A 226 7.44 -17.13 14.42
N SER A 227 6.59 -16.43 15.18
CA SER A 227 6.59 -16.48 16.64
C SER A 227 6.28 -17.89 17.14
N GLU A 228 5.24 -18.55 16.60
CA GLU A 228 4.87 -19.93 16.91
C GLU A 228 5.99 -20.91 16.56
N ALA A 229 6.59 -20.79 15.37
CA ALA A 229 7.73 -21.62 14.97
C ALA A 229 8.94 -21.42 15.91
N ALA A 230 9.25 -20.18 16.29
CA ALA A 230 10.33 -19.89 17.23
C ALA A 230 10.04 -20.46 18.63
N GLN A 231 8.79 -20.43 19.08
CA GLN A 231 8.36 -21.07 20.33
C GLN A 231 8.50 -22.60 20.26
N GLN A 232 8.06 -23.22 19.16
CA GLN A 232 8.20 -24.66 18.94
C GLN A 232 9.66 -25.10 18.91
N ILE A 233 10.54 -24.34 18.23
CA ILE A 233 11.98 -24.61 18.22
C ILE A 233 12.55 -24.54 19.64
N ARG A 234 12.24 -23.49 20.41
CA ARG A 234 12.71 -23.38 21.80
C ARG A 234 12.22 -24.54 22.68
N ALA A 235 10.95 -24.91 22.56
CA ALA A 235 10.38 -26.04 23.30
C ALA A 235 11.04 -27.37 22.91
N ALA A 236 11.27 -27.60 21.62
CA ALA A 236 11.93 -28.80 21.12
C ALA A 236 13.41 -28.87 21.56
N SER A 237 14.12 -27.74 21.54
CA SER A 237 15.49 -27.65 22.05
C SER A 237 15.54 -27.92 23.55
N ALA A 238 14.67 -27.31 24.35
CA ALA A 238 14.61 -27.56 25.79
C ALA A 238 14.33 -29.04 26.11
N ALA A 239 13.39 -29.66 25.40
CA ALA A 239 13.10 -31.10 25.55
C ALA A 239 14.23 -32.01 25.05
N ALA A 240 15.05 -31.55 24.09
CA ALA A 240 16.25 -32.26 23.68
C ALA A 240 17.34 -32.17 24.75
N ASP A 241 17.59 -30.99 25.30
CA ASP A 241 18.57 -30.75 26.35
C ASP A 241 18.21 -31.53 27.63
N GLU A 242 16.92 -31.58 28.01
CA GLU A 242 16.44 -32.38 29.14
C GLU A 242 16.69 -33.88 28.93
N ARG A 243 16.41 -34.41 27.73
CA ARG A 243 16.70 -35.82 27.39
C ARG A 243 18.19 -36.13 27.40
N ILE A 244 19.03 -35.20 26.95
CA ILE A 244 20.49 -35.35 27.01
C ILE A 244 20.94 -35.38 28.48
N ALA A 245 20.47 -34.44 29.30
CA ALA A 245 20.81 -34.39 30.72
C ALA A 245 20.35 -35.65 31.48
N GLU A 246 19.15 -36.17 31.18
CA GLU A 246 18.66 -37.42 31.75
C GLU A 246 19.53 -38.62 31.32
N ALA A 247 19.89 -38.70 30.03
CA ALA A 247 20.75 -39.76 29.52
C ALA A 247 22.16 -39.71 30.15
N GLU A 248 22.73 -38.51 30.32
CA GLU A 248 24.01 -38.30 31.00
C GLU A 248 23.93 -38.70 32.47
N ALA A 249 22.84 -38.36 33.17
CA ALA A 249 22.62 -38.77 34.56
C ALA A 249 22.49 -40.30 34.70
N GLN A 250 21.74 -40.95 33.80
CA GLN A 250 21.62 -42.40 33.77
C GLN A 250 22.95 -43.09 33.47
N ALA A 251 23.75 -42.54 32.55
CA ALA A 251 25.09 -43.03 32.24
C ALA A 251 26.03 -42.91 33.45
N ALA A 252 26.05 -41.76 34.13
CA ALA A 252 26.83 -41.54 35.34
C ALA A 252 26.41 -42.49 36.48
N GLU A 253 25.12 -42.74 36.64
CA GLU A 253 24.62 -43.71 37.62
C GLU A 253 25.02 -45.15 37.26
N ALA A 254 24.98 -45.51 35.98
CA ALA A 254 25.42 -46.83 35.50
C ALA A 254 26.92 -47.03 35.74
N ASP A 255 27.76 -46.04 35.47
CA ASP A 255 29.20 -46.07 35.72
C ASP A 255 29.51 -46.16 37.22
N SER A 256 28.79 -45.40 38.06
CA SER A 256 28.89 -45.50 39.52
C SER A 256 28.54 -46.89 40.04
N ARG A 257 27.47 -47.50 39.50
CA ARG A 257 27.07 -48.88 39.82
C ARG A 257 28.12 -49.90 39.37
N ARG A 258 28.70 -49.74 38.18
CA ARG A 258 29.81 -50.60 37.70
C ARG A 258 31.03 -50.49 38.61
N ALA A 259 31.48 -49.28 38.91
CA ALA A 259 32.62 -49.06 39.82
C ALA A 259 32.36 -49.56 41.25
N ALA A 260 31.11 -49.51 41.73
CA ALA A 260 30.73 -50.09 43.02
C ALA A 260 30.76 -51.63 42.98
N ALA A 261 30.30 -52.24 41.88
CA ALA A 261 30.34 -53.68 41.66
C ALA A 261 31.77 -54.21 41.52
N GLU A 262 32.63 -53.52 40.76
CA GLU A 262 34.06 -53.83 40.63
C GLU A 262 34.76 -53.80 42.00
N ARG A 263 34.58 -52.71 42.77
CA ARG A 263 35.15 -52.63 44.13
C ARG A 263 34.60 -53.71 45.07
N ALA A 264 33.36 -54.15 44.89
CA ALA A 264 32.80 -55.25 45.68
C ALA A 264 33.41 -56.60 45.28
N ALA A 265 33.63 -56.83 43.98
CA ALA A 265 34.32 -58.00 43.46
C ALA A 265 35.78 -58.06 43.96
N GLU A 266 36.52 -56.94 43.86
CA GLU A 266 37.89 -56.83 44.38
C GLU A 266 37.95 -57.13 45.89
N ARG A 267 37.02 -56.57 46.69
CA ARG A 267 36.94 -56.89 48.13
C ARG A 267 36.64 -58.36 48.39
N SER A 268 35.77 -58.98 47.59
CA SER A 268 35.47 -60.41 47.71
C SER A 268 36.67 -61.27 47.33
N ASP A 269 37.41 -60.92 46.28
CA ASP A 269 38.60 -61.64 45.85
C ASP A 269 39.74 -61.47 46.87
N GLN A 270 39.93 -60.27 47.43
CA GLN A 270 40.86 -60.04 48.53
C GLN A 270 40.47 -60.88 49.75
N ALA A 271 39.20 -60.89 50.16
CA ALA A 271 38.73 -61.71 51.28
C ALA A 271 38.96 -63.21 51.04
N ARG A 272 38.83 -63.68 49.80
CA ARG A 272 39.19 -65.07 49.43
C ARG A 272 40.68 -65.32 49.55
N GLN A 273 41.52 -64.42 49.06
CA GLN A 273 42.98 -64.54 49.17
C GLN A 273 43.41 -64.53 50.64
N ASP A 274 42.88 -63.63 51.45
CA ASP A 274 43.13 -63.55 52.89
C ASP A 274 42.68 -64.83 53.60
N ALA A 275 41.52 -65.39 53.24
CA ALA A 275 41.04 -66.65 53.78
C ALA A 275 41.95 -67.83 53.40
N VAL A 276 42.45 -67.88 52.16
CA VAL A 276 43.42 -68.90 51.71
C VAL A 276 44.75 -68.74 52.45
N ALA A 277 45.25 -67.51 52.61
CA ALA A 277 46.47 -67.23 53.35
C ALA A 277 46.34 -67.62 54.83
N ALA A 278 45.24 -67.25 55.48
CA ALA A 278 44.94 -67.64 56.86
C ALA A 278 44.80 -69.16 57.00
N ALA A 279 44.15 -69.84 56.04
CA ALA A 279 44.07 -71.30 56.03
C ALA A 279 45.44 -71.96 55.87
N ALA A 280 46.33 -71.40 55.04
CA ALA A 280 47.71 -71.86 54.90
C ALA A 280 48.52 -71.64 56.19
N GLU A 281 48.36 -70.50 56.86
CA GLU A 281 48.98 -70.19 58.15
C GLU A 281 48.48 -71.13 59.26
N VAL A 282 47.18 -71.40 59.33
CA VAL A 282 46.60 -72.39 60.26
C VAL A 282 47.14 -73.78 59.97
N LYS A 283 47.26 -74.18 58.70
CA LYS A 283 47.84 -75.47 58.31
C LYS A 283 49.32 -75.56 58.73
N GLN A 284 50.11 -74.53 58.48
CA GLN A 284 51.52 -74.47 58.87
C GLN A 284 51.67 -74.50 60.40
N THR A 285 50.83 -73.75 61.12
CA THR A 285 50.81 -73.77 62.60
C THR A 285 50.42 -75.14 63.12
N ALA A 286 49.45 -75.82 62.50
CA ALA A 286 49.06 -77.19 62.86
C ALA A 286 50.17 -78.20 62.56
N GLU A 287 50.93 -78.03 61.47
CA GLU A 287 52.11 -78.84 61.15
C GLU A 287 53.25 -78.60 62.16
N ASP A 288 53.55 -77.35 62.53
CA ASP A 288 54.53 -77.01 63.57
C ASP A 288 54.12 -77.59 64.93
N LEU A 289 52.85 -77.45 65.32
CA LEU A 289 52.33 -78.04 66.56
C LEU A 289 52.41 -79.57 66.55
N ARG A 290 52.14 -80.23 65.41
CA ARG A 290 52.33 -81.69 65.27
C ARG A 290 53.80 -82.06 65.44
N GLN A 291 54.72 -81.36 64.78
CA GLN A 291 56.16 -81.60 64.93
C GLN A 291 56.63 -81.41 66.38
N ARG A 292 56.16 -80.36 67.06
CA ARG A 292 56.44 -80.13 68.50
C ARG A 292 55.88 -81.24 69.38
N LEU A 293 54.66 -81.73 69.09
CA LEU A 293 54.08 -82.86 69.82
C LEU A 293 54.85 -84.16 69.59
N ASP A 294 55.29 -84.42 68.36
CA ASP A 294 56.11 -85.60 68.05
C ASP A 294 57.50 -85.50 68.69
N GLN A 295 58.09 -84.30 68.73
CA GLN A 295 59.33 -84.04 69.46
C GLN A 295 59.15 -84.25 70.97
N LEU A 296 58.11 -83.68 71.59
CA LEU A 296 57.80 -83.89 73.01
C LEU A 296 57.54 -85.37 73.33
N ARG A 297 56.87 -86.11 72.44
CA ARG A 297 56.68 -87.56 72.57
C ARG A 297 58.00 -88.31 72.52
N ALA A 298 58.88 -87.98 71.58
CA ALA A 298 60.20 -88.59 71.48
C ALA A 298 61.06 -88.30 72.72
N GLU A 299 61.02 -87.06 73.23
CA GLU A 299 61.69 -86.66 74.47
C GLU A 299 61.12 -87.41 75.69
N HIS A 300 59.79 -87.54 75.80
CA HIS A 300 59.15 -88.30 76.86
C HIS A 300 59.45 -89.80 76.75
N ASP A 301 59.44 -90.40 75.56
CA ASP A 301 59.81 -91.79 75.35
C ASP A 301 61.28 -92.05 75.73
N GLU A 302 62.17 -91.10 75.44
CA GLU A 302 63.56 -91.15 75.87
C GLU A 302 63.69 -91.06 77.39
N GLN A 303 62.95 -90.16 78.04
CA GLN A 303 62.89 -90.07 79.50
C GLN A 303 62.35 -91.37 80.13
N VAL A 304 61.31 -91.97 79.55
CA VAL A 304 60.77 -93.26 80.02
C VAL A 304 61.78 -94.38 79.81
N ARG A 305 62.52 -94.39 78.70
CA ARG A 305 63.61 -95.36 78.47
C ARG A 305 64.73 -95.19 79.50
N ALA A 306 65.17 -93.96 79.75
CA ALA A 306 66.19 -93.66 80.76
C ALA A 306 65.73 -94.11 82.17
N LEU A 307 64.50 -93.77 82.57
CA LEU A 307 63.92 -94.20 83.85
C LEU A 307 63.80 -95.73 83.95
N ARG A 308 63.52 -96.44 82.86
CA ARG A 308 63.49 -97.91 82.86
C ARG A 308 64.88 -98.51 83.06
N VAL A 309 65.90 -97.95 82.42
CA VAL A 309 67.30 -98.34 82.64
C VAL A 309 67.69 -98.10 84.09
N ASP A 310 67.36 -96.94 84.66
CA ASP A 310 67.63 -96.61 86.06
C ASP A 310 66.92 -97.59 87.02
N ILE A 311 65.67 -97.97 86.74
CA ILE A 311 64.91 -98.95 87.53
C ILE A 311 65.54 -100.35 87.44
N ASP A 312 65.93 -100.79 86.24
CA ASP A 312 66.57 -102.09 86.04
C ASP A 312 67.95 -102.14 86.72
N GLU A 313 68.69 -101.04 86.70
CA GLU A 313 69.97 -100.90 87.41
C GLU A 313 69.76 -100.95 88.93
N LEU A 314 68.79 -100.18 89.47
CA LEU A 314 68.37 -100.26 90.87
C LEU A 314 67.98 -101.69 91.28
N HIS A 315 67.18 -102.39 90.47
CA HIS A 315 66.83 -103.79 90.72
C HIS A 315 68.04 -104.71 90.69
N HIS A 316 69.00 -104.47 89.79
CA HIS A 316 70.22 -105.26 89.72
C HIS A 316 71.09 -105.06 90.96
N THR A 317 71.28 -103.81 91.40
CA THR A 317 72.02 -103.47 92.63
C THR A 317 71.33 -104.08 93.86
N HIS A 318 70.01 -103.96 93.96
CA HIS A 318 69.25 -104.51 95.08
C HIS A 318 69.33 -106.04 95.16
N ARG A 319 69.30 -106.74 94.02
CA ARG A 319 69.53 -108.21 93.98
C ARG A 319 70.96 -108.58 94.35
N ALA A 320 71.95 -107.82 93.90
CA ALA A 320 73.34 -108.02 94.28
C ALA A 320 73.53 -107.85 95.80
N GLU A 321 72.92 -106.83 96.41
CA GLU A 321 72.93 -106.62 97.86
C GLU A 321 72.23 -107.74 98.63
N LEU A 322 71.06 -108.21 98.20
CA LEU A 322 70.39 -109.36 98.82
C LEU A 322 71.23 -110.64 98.74
N THR A 323 71.92 -110.84 97.62
CA THR A 323 72.84 -111.98 97.42
C THR A 323 74.05 -111.86 98.35
N ARG A 324 74.58 -110.65 98.54
CA ARG A 324 75.67 -110.37 99.49
C ARG A 324 75.24 -110.63 100.93
N LEU A 325 74.09 -110.07 101.35
CA LEU A 325 73.55 -110.24 102.70
C LEU A 325 73.23 -111.71 103.02
N THR A 326 72.73 -112.48 102.05
CA THR A 326 72.48 -113.92 102.24
C THR A 326 73.76 -114.75 102.30
N ALA A 327 74.82 -114.33 101.59
CA ALA A 327 76.15 -114.94 101.71
C ALA A 327 76.80 -114.62 103.06
N GLU A 328 76.73 -113.36 103.51
CA GLU A 328 77.20 -112.90 104.83
C GLU A 328 76.48 -113.66 105.96
N ALA A 329 75.15 -113.73 105.94
CA ALA A 329 74.38 -114.47 106.95
C ALA A 329 74.70 -115.99 106.97
N ARG A 330 75.03 -116.58 105.81
CA ARG A 330 75.51 -117.97 105.75
C ARG A 330 76.90 -118.12 106.37
N ALA A 331 77.82 -117.21 106.05
CA ALA A 331 79.16 -117.21 106.62
C ALA A 331 79.14 -117.04 108.14
N ASP A 332 78.33 -116.10 108.65
CA ASP A 332 78.14 -115.87 110.08
C ASP A 332 77.61 -117.11 110.79
N ARG A 333 76.61 -117.79 110.18
CA ARG A 333 76.06 -119.04 110.74
C ARG A 333 77.10 -120.15 110.77
N THR A 334 77.90 -120.32 109.72
CA THR A 334 78.99 -121.31 109.69
C THR A 334 80.08 -120.99 110.71
N GLN A 335 80.41 -119.72 110.91
CA GLN A 335 81.37 -119.26 111.91
C GLN A 335 80.85 -119.51 113.34
N LEU A 336 79.56 -119.28 113.58
CA LEU A 336 78.90 -119.56 114.85
C LEU A 336 78.88 -121.07 115.16
N GLU A 337 78.54 -121.92 114.17
CA GLU A 337 78.57 -123.38 114.31
C GLU A 337 79.99 -123.91 114.60
N THR A 338 81.00 -123.32 113.98
CA THR A 338 82.41 -123.71 114.18
C THR A 338 82.89 -123.32 115.58
N SER A 339 82.52 -122.13 116.06
CA SER A 339 82.82 -121.67 117.43
C SER A 339 82.09 -122.51 118.49
N TYR A 340 80.83 -122.86 118.27
CA TYR A 340 80.09 -123.75 119.17
C TYR A 340 80.69 -125.16 119.23
N ARG A 341 81.16 -125.70 118.10
CA ARG A 341 81.83 -127.01 118.06
C ARG A 341 83.16 -126.99 118.80
N SER A 342 83.95 -125.92 118.66
CA SER A 342 85.23 -125.80 119.37
C SER A 342 85.03 -125.62 120.88
N GLU A 343 84.01 -124.88 121.32
CA GLU A 343 83.63 -124.79 122.73
C GLU A 343 83.18 -126.13 123.32
N LEU A 344 82.34 -126.89 122.59
CA LEU A 344 81.90 -128.22 123.02
C LEU A 344 83.06 -129.21 123.14
N ALA A 345 84.02 -129.17 122.20
CA ALA A 345 85.23 -129.99 122.28
C ALA A 345 86.06 -129.63 123.52
N ARG A 346 86.26 -128.33 123.78
CA ARG A 346 87.01 -127.85 124.95
C ARG A 346 86.38 -128.29 126.28
N VAL A 347 85.06 -128.17 126.40
CA VAL A 347 84.33 -128.61 127.61
C VAL A 347 84.40 -130.12 127.80
N ARG A 348 84.36 -130.88 126.70
CA ARG A 348 84.47 -132.35 126.73
C ARG A 348 85.88 -132.80 127.16
N ASP A 349 86.91 -132.13 126.68
CA ASP A 349 88.30 -132.40 127.05
C ASP A 349 88.58 -132.00 128.52
N GLU A 350 88.06 -130.87 128.99
CA GLU A 350 88.11 -130.49 130.41
C GLU A 350 87.39 -131.49 131.32
N ALA A 351 86.24 -132.03 130.88
CA ALA A 351 85.51 -133.04 131.64
C ALA A 351 86.29 -134.36 131.69
N ASN A 352 86.88 -134.80 130.58
CA ASN A 352 87.71 -136.00 130.51
C ASN A 352 88.98 -135.87 131.38
N ALA A 353 89.62 -134.70 131.37
CA ALA A 353 90.78 -134.41 132.23
C ALA A 353 90.43 -134.46 133.72
N ARG A 354 89.24 -133.98 134.11
CA ARG A 354 88.76 -134.06 135.51
C ARG A 354 88.45 -135.50 135.95
N VAL A 355 87.92 -136.34 135.05
CA VAL A 355 87.67 -137.76 135.33
C VAL A 355 88.99 -138.53 135.47
N ALA A 356 89.94 -138.31 134.57
CA ALA A 356 91.27 -138.93 134.65
C ALA A 356 92.01 -138.54 135.94
N ALA A 357 91.97 -137.25 136.33
CA ALA A 357 92.56 -136.78 137.58
C ALA A 357 91.89 -137.37 138.84
N ALA A 358 90.58 -137.62 138.80
CA ALA A 358 89.84 -138.24 139.90
C ALA A 358 90.14 -139.74 140.05
N GLU A 359 90.35 -140.46 138.95
CA GLU A 359 90.74 -141.88 138.96
C GLU A 359 92.17 -142.10 139.47
N GLU A 360 93.10 -141.21 139.09
CA GLU A 360 94.49 -141.22 139.58
C GLU A 360 94.56 -140.97 141.10
N ALA A 361 93.77 -140.01 141.60
CA ALA A 361 93.67 -139.72 143.03
C ALA A 361 93.09 -140.91 143.84
N LEU A 362 92.15 -141.68 143.25
CA LEU A 362 91.53 -142.82 143.92
C LEU A 362 92.44 -144.05 143.99
N ALA A 363 93.33 -144.24 143.01
CA ALA A 363 94.29 -145.34 142.99
C ALA A 363 95.44 -145.12 143.99
N HIS A 364 95.87 -143.87 144.19
CA HIS A 364 96.92 -143.54 145.17
C HIS A 364 96.45 -143.74 146.62
N ALA A 365 95.15 -143.55 146.91
CA ALA A 365 94.57 -143.72 148.24
C ALA A 365 94.50 -145.19 148.72
N ARG A 366 94.63 -146.19 147.84
CA ARG A 366 94.54 -147.62 148.19
C ARG A 366 95.86 -148.27 148.66
N ARG A 367 96.99 -147.54 148.71
CA ARG A 367 98.33 -148.11 149.00
C ARG A 367 99.04 -147.65 150.29
N ALA A 368 98.40 -147.01 151.26
CA ALA A 368 99.10 -146.52 152.46
C ALA A 368 98.38 -146.84 153.81
N PRO A 369 99.13 -147.23 154.87
CA PRO A 369 98.59 -147.59 156.18
C PRO A 369 98.41 -146.38 157.13
N ALA A 370 97.71 -146.67 158.24
CA ALA A 370 97.18 -145.79 159.27
C ALA A 370 98.12 -144.72 159.86
N THR A 371 97.56 -143.56 160.21
CA THR A 371 97.87 -142.79 161.44
C THR A 371 96.88 -141.63 161.65
N ARG A 372 96.52 -141.42 162.93
CA ARG A 372 95.67 -140.34 163.48
C ARG A 372 96.35 -138.96 163.39
N ALA A 373 95.57 -137.89 163.17
CA ALA A 373 95.64 -136.65 163.99
C ALA A 373 94.49 -135.65 163.68
N ARG A 374 94.11 -134.89 164.72
CA ARG A 374 93.06 -133.85 164.86
C ARG A 374 93.27 -132.57 164.03
N GLY A 375 92.16 -131.87 163.70
CA GLY A 375 92.00 -130.45 164.11
C GLY A 375 91.41 -129.42 163.11
N GLY A 376 90.12 -129.05 163.31
CA GLY A 376 89.49 -127.71 163.02
C GLY A 376 89.17 -127.35 161.55
N GLY A 377 88.09 -126.66 161.14
CA GLY A 377 86.92 -126.06 161.78
C GLY A 377 86.43 -124.78 161.04
N ARG A 378 85.21 -124.80 160.45
CA ARG A 378 84.27 -123.67 160.08
C ARG A 378 84.67 -122.72 158.92
N ARG A 379 83.82 -122.06 158.09
CA ARG A 379 82.35 -121.84 157.91
C ARG A 379 82.05 -121.22 156.49
N ARG A 380 80.78 -121.35 156.04
CA ARG A 380 79.91 -120.71 154.97
C ARG A 380 80.15 -119.24 154.51
N PRO A 381 79.46 -118.63 153.48
CA PRO A 381 78.04 -118.81 152.96
C PRO A 381 77.80 -118.74 151.40
N ALA A 382 76.65 -119.21 150.85
CA ALA A 382 75.45 -118.54 150.22
C ALA A 382 75.74 -117.60 149.00
N VAL A 383 75.02 -117.56 147.85
CA VAL A 383 73.66 -117.98 147.37
C VAL A 383 73.78 -118.59 145.97
#